data_AF-A0A820Q2K5-F1
#
_entry.id   AF-A0A820Q2K5-F1
#
_cell.length_a   1.000
_cell.length_b   1.000
_cell.length_c   1.000
_cell.angle_alpha   90.00
_cell.angle_beta   90.00
_cell.angle_gamma   90.00
#
_symmetry.space_group_name_H-M   'P 1'
#
loop_
_entity.id
_entity.type
_entity.pdbx_description
1 polymer ?
#
loop_
_entity_poly.entity_id
_entity_poly.type
_entity_poly.pdbx_seq_one_letter_code
_entity_poly.pdbx_strand_id
1 'polypeptide(L)'
;QCTKEDIKQYVRIHPDTFFQLCLQLAYFKLHNYKPAPTYETAATRRFYRGRTETSRTCSPEVITWCRSMTIEKDQFTEKDRRKLFLNAANRHQELMFEASENQGCDRHLFGLSMIASLTGKPSELTNDPSWIK
;
A
#
# COMPACT_ATOMS: atom_id res chain seq x y z
N GLN A 1 -26.35 -1.16 6.49
CA GLN A 1 -25.17 -1.61 5.71
C GLN A 1 -24.44 -0.36 5.24
N CYS A 2 -23.12 -0.26 5.40
CA CYS A 2 -22.34 0.90 4.90
C CYS A 2 -22.05 0.71 3.40
N THR A 3 -22.40 1.69 2.57
CA THR A 3 -22.25 1.68 1.11
C THR A 3 -21.03 2.50 0.65
N LYS A 4 -20.70 2.44 -0.64
CA LYS A 4 -19.63 3.28 -1.21
C LYS A 4 -19.99 4.76 -1.12
N GLU A 5 -21.27 5.07 -1.25
CA GLU A 5 -21.85 6.41 -1.16
C GLU A 5 -21.71 6.95 0.26
N ASP A 6 -21.95 6.12 1.28
CA ASP A 6 -21.75 6.50 2.69
C ASP A 6 -20.29 6.87 2.97
N ILE A 7 -19.33 6.10 2.44
CA ILE A 7 -17.91 6.38 2.62
C ILE A 7 -17.56 7.75 1.99
N LYS A 8 -18.03 8.01 0.77
CA LYS A 8 -17.80 9.29 0.09
C LYS A 8 -18.44 10.47 0.84
N GLN A 9 -19.67 10.29 1.32
CA GLN A 9 -20.45 11.36 1.95
C GLN A 9 -19.93 11.71 3.35
N TYR A 10 -19.69 10.70 4.19
CA TYR A 10 -19.42 10.90 5.62
C TYR A 10 -17.92 10.87 5.95
N VAL A 11 -17.16 10.01 5.28
CA VAL A 11 -15.71 9.87 5.51
C VAL A 11 -14.90 10.77 4.58
N ARG A 12 -15.43 11.07 3.38
CA ARG A 12 -14.81 11.90 2.34
C ARG A 12 -13.47 11.34 1.83
N ILE A 13 -13.41 10.03 1.64
CA ILE A 13 -12.24 9.31 1.11
C ILE A 13 -12.70 8.40 -0.03
N HIS A 14 -11.80 8.10 -0.97
CA HIS A 14 -12.08 7.13 -2.01
C HIS A 14 -12.44 5.75 -1.39
N PRO A 15 -13.53 5.08 -1.81
CA PRO A 15 -13.98 3.84 -1.19
C PRO A 15 -12.94 2.73 -1.18
N ASP A 16 -12.16 2.60 -2.26
CA ASP A 16 -11.09 1.61 -2.38
C ASP A 16 -10.02 1.82 -1.31
N THR A 17 -9.54 3.05 -1.14
CA THR A 17 -8.60 3.44 -0.07
C THR A 17 -9.16 3.10 1.31
N PHE A 18 -10.44 3.39 1.56
CA PHE A 18 -11.07 3.04 2.82
C PHE A 18 -11.00 1.51 3.07
N PHE A 19 -11.38 0.70 2.08
CA PHE A 19 -11.34 -0.75 2.19
C PHE A 19 -9.93 -1.29 2.38
N GLN A 20 -8.94 -0.77 1.64
CA GLN A 20 -7.54 -1.16 1.77
C GLN A 20 -6.99 -0.87 3.17
N LEU A 21 -7.30 0.30 3.73
CA LEU A 21 -6.94 0.60 5.12
C LEU A 21 -7.63 -0.35 6.11
N CYS A 22 -8.91 -0.66 5.92
CA CYS A 22 -9.60 -1.64 6.75
C CYS A 22 -8.95 -3.04 6.67
N LEU A 23 -8.56 -3.48 5.47
CA LEU A 23 -7.84 -4.74 5.25
C LEU A 23 -6.50 -4.77 6.00
N GLN A 24 -5.74 -3.68 5.93
CA GLN A 24 -4.47 -3.53 6.65
C GLN A 24 -4.67 -3.63 8.17
N LEU A 25 -5.64 -2.92 8.72
CA LEU A 25 -5.95 -2.98 10.15
C LEU A 25 -6.44 -4.37 10.58
N ALA A 26 -7.28 -5.01 9.78
CA ALA A 26 -7.78 -6.36 10.06
C ALA A 26 -6.63 -7.38 10.07
N TYR A 27 -5.76 -7.34 9.05
CA TYR A 27 -4.58 -8.20 8.98
C TYR A 27 -3.67 -7.95 10.18
N PHE A 28 -3.36 -6.68 10.48
CA PHE A 28 -2.49 -6.31 11.60
C PHE A 28 -3.02 -6.86 12.93
N LYS A 29 -4.33 -6.79 13.17
CA LYS A 29 -4.96 -7.36 14.38
C LYS A 29 -4.88 -8.90 14.41
N LEU A 30 -5.08 -9.56 13.28
CA LEU A 30 -5.11 -11.02 13.19
C LEU A 30 -3.71 -11.63 13.32
N HIS A 31 -2.68 -10.94 12.83
CA HIS A 31 -1.32 -11.47 12.71
C HIS A 31 -0.36 -10.90 13.77
N ASN A 32 -0.83 -10.79 15.02
CA ASN A 32 -0.02 -10.36 16.17
C ASN A 32 0.67 -9.00 15.98
N TYR A 33 -0.04 -8.04 15.38
CA TYR A 33 0.44 -6.67 15.18
C TYR A 33 1.70 -6.60 14.31
N LYS A 34 1.83 -7.53 13.36
CA LYS A 34 2.88 -7.54 12.34
C LYS A 34 2.31 -7.08 11.00
N PRO A 35 2.91 -6.08 10.35
CA PRO A 35 2.55 -5.72 8.99
C PRO A 35 3.05 -6.78 8.00
N ALA A 36 2.46 -6.80 6.80
CA ALA A 36 2.90 -7.67 5.71
C ALA A 36 3.03 -6.88 4.40
N PRO A 37 4.01 -7.22 3.55
CA PRO A 37 4.07 -6.70 2.19
C PRO A 37 2.73 -6.94 1.49
N THR A 38 2.17 -5.88 0.93
CA THR A 38 0.84 -5.92 0.32
C THR A 38 0.93 -5.51 -1.14
N TYR A 39 0.36 -6.35 -1.99
CA TYR A 39 0.20 -6.10 -3.41
C TYR A 39 -1.20 -5.57 -3.67
N GLU A 40 -1.29 -4.39 -4.27
CA GLU A 40 -2.50 -3.89 -4.89
C GLU A 40 -2.25 -3.61 -6.38
N THR A 41 -3.24 -3.92 -7.22
CA THR A 41 -3.12 -3.72 -8.66
C THR A 41 -3.42 -2.27 -9.04
N ALA A 42 -2.44 -1.56 -9.59
CA ALA A 42 -2.63 -0.26 -10.21
C ALA A 42 -2.68 -0.42 -11.74
N ALA A 43 -3.77 0.00 -12.39
CA ALA A 43 -3.91 -0.12 -13.83
C ALA A 43 -3.07 0.95 -14.56
N THR A 44 -2.23 0.53 -15.52
CA THR A 44 -1.40 1.43 -16.34
C THR A 44 -1.94 1.57 -17.77
N ARG A 45 -3.24 1.34 -17.97
CA ARG A 45 -3.92 1.32 -19.29
C ARG A 45 -3.88 2.64 -20.06
N ARG A 46 -3.46 3.73 -19.42
CA ARG A 46 -3.17 5.02 -20.07
C ARG A 46 -1.99 4.96 -21.03
N PHE A 47 -1.07 4.01 -20.83
CA PHE A 47 0.11 3.81 -21.67
C PHE A 47 -0.16 2.76 -22.76
N TYR A 48 0.50 2.89 -23.92
CA TYR A 48 0.42 1.90 -24.99
C TYR A 48 0.88 0.52 -24.48
N ARG A 49 0.04 -0.50 -24.65
CA ARG A 49 0.23 -1.87 -24.11
C ARG A 49 0.39 -1.93 -22.58
N GLY A 50 -0.08 -0.89 -21.88
CA GLY A 50 -0.09 -0.85 -20.43
C GLY A 50 -0.93 -1.97 -19.84
N ARG A 51 -0.39 -2.64 -18.82
CA ARG A 51 -1.09 -3.64 -18.02
C ARG A 51 -1.33 -3.09 -16.62
N THR A 52 -0.39 -3.38 -15.73
CA THR A 52 -0.52 -3.12 -14.29
C THR A 52 0.85 -2.81 -13.70
N GLU A 53 0.88 -1.93 -12.71
CA GLU A 53 1.95 -1.79 -11.73
C GLU A 53 1.47 -2.26 -10.35
N THR A 54 2.40 -2.52 -9.42
CA THR A 54 2.12 -2.80 -8.01
C THR A 54 2.04 -1.48 -7.23
N SER A 55 0.91 -1.23 -6.56
CA SER A 55 0.83 -0.27 -5.46
C SER A 55 1.14 -0.98 -4.15
N ARG A 56 2.20 -0.56 -3.45
CA ARG A 56 2.61 -1.14 -2.16
C ARG A 56 1.90 -0.42 -1.00
N THR A 57 0.67 -0.83 -0.72
CA THR A 57 -0.24 -0.11 0.19
C THR A 57 0.12 -0.19 1.68
N CYS A 58 0.99 -1.13 2.08
CA CYS A 58 1.49 -1.22 3.44
C CYS A 58 2.59 -0.18 3.69
N SER A 59 2.21 1.09 3.84
CA SER A 59 3.12 2.21 4.09
C SER A 59 3.39 2.44 5.59
N PRO A 60 4.45 3.18 5.97
CA PRO A 60 4.69 3.57 7.36
C PRO A 60 3.53 4.31 8.01
N GLU A 61 2.80 5.14 7.26
CA GLU A 61 1.62 5.89 7.70
C GLU A 61 0.47 4.93 8.04
N VAL A 62 0.23 3.92 7.19
CA VAL A 62 -0.75 2.87 7.44
C VAL A 62 -0.40 2.09 8.71
N ILE A 63 0.87 1.72 8.88
CA ILE A 63 1.35 1.00 10.07
C ILE A 63 1.17 1.86 11.33
N THR A 64 1.56 3.14 11.27
CA THR A 64 1.41 4.08 12.38
C THR A 64 -0.06 4.21 12.79
N TRP A 65 -0.96 4.36 11.82
CA TRP A 65 -2.39 4.36 12.10
C TRP A 65 -2.86 3.02 12.69
N CYS A 66 -2.45 1.88 12.15
CA CYS A 66 -2.82 0.56 12.69
C CYS A 66 -2.37 0.37 14.14
N ARG A 67 -1.15 0.81 14.50
CA ARG A 67 -0.65 0.79 15.88
C ARG A 67 -1.48 1.66 16.81
N SER A 68 -1.82 2.87 16.37
CA SER A 68 -2.68 3.79 17.13
C SER A 68 -4.09 3.23 17.38
N MET A 69 -4.58 2.36 16.50
CA MET A 69 -5.87 1.68 16.63
C MET A 69 -5.80 0.39 17.48
N THR A 70 -4.60 -0.07 17.85
CA THR A 70 -4.38 -1.39 18.48
C THR A 70 -3.47 -1.31 19.70
N ILE A 71 -2.17 -1.61 19.54
CA ILE A 71 -1.20 -1.77 20.62
C ILE A 71 -0.87 -0.48 21.36
N GLU A 72 -1.06 0.67 20.73
CA GLU A 72 -0.79 1.99 21.30
C GLU A 72 -2.09 2.79 21.55
N LYS A 73 -3.25 2.12 21.57
CA LYS A 73 -4.56 2.79 21.62
C LYS A 73 -4.71 3.82 22.75
N ASP A 74 -4.08 3.57 23.89
CA ASP A 74 -4.20 4.40 25.09
C ASP A 74 -3.32 5.65 25.03
N GLN A 75 -2.41 5.73 24.05
CA GLN A 75 -1.54 6.88 23.79
C GLN A 75 -2.16 7.91 22.83
N PHE A 76 -3.26 7.55 22.16
CA PHE A 76 -3.87 8.37 21.11
C PHE A 76 -5.34 8.66 21.40
N THR A 77 -5.74 9.92 21.26
CA THR A 77 -7.15 10.29 21.32
C THR A 77 -7.86 9.87 20.04
N GLU A 78 -9.20 9.89 20.04
CA GLU A 78 -9.98 9.66 18.81
C GLU A 78 -9.62 10.67 17.71
N LYS A 79 -9.35 11.92 18.08
CA LYS A 79 -8.94 12.98 17.15
C LYS A 79 -7.58 12.66 16.51
N ASP A 80 -6.64 12.14 17.29
CA ASP A 80 -5.32 11.74 16.78
C ASP A 80 -5.43 10.55 15.83
N ARG A 81 -6.21 9.53 16.20
CA ARG A 81 -6.47 8.37 15.33
C ARG A 81 -7.13 8.77 14.02
N ARG A 82 -8.07 9.73 14.05
CA ARG A 82 -8.69 10.28 12.84
C ARG A 82 -7.67 11.01 11.97
N LYS A 83 -6.76 11.79 12.55
CA LYS A 83 -5.69 12.47 11.80
C LYS A 83 -4.73 11.46 11.16
N LEU A 84 -4.33 10.43 11.89
CA LEU A 84 -3.47 9.34 11.39
C LEU A 84 -4.14 8.57 10.25
N PHE A 85 -5.45 8.29 10.39
CA PHE A 85 -6.24 7.66 9.34
C PHE A 85 -6.26 8.48 8.04
N LEU A 86 -6.50 9.79 8.14
CA LEU A 86 -6.47 10.68 6.96
C LEU A 86 -5.09 10.74 6.32
N ASN A 87 -4.03 10.73 7.11
CA ASN A 87 -2.66 10.69 6.58
C ASN A 87 -2.39 9.37 5.84
N ALA A 88 -2.75 8.24 6.43
CA ALA A 88 -2.65 6.92 5.80
C ALA A 88 -3.45 6.84 4.49
N ALA A 89 -4.65 7.42 4.46
CA ALA A 89 -5.49 7.47 3.26
C ALA A 89 -4.91 8.35 2.16
N ASN A 90 -4.32 9.49 2.51
CA ASN A 90 -3.64 10.35 1.53
C ASN A 90 -2.44 9.62 0.92
N ARG A 91 -1.59 9.01 1.76
CA ARG A 91 -0.43 8.26 1.25
C ARG A 91 -0.82 7.10 0.35
N HIS A 92 -1.87 6.36 0.70
CA HIS A 92 -2.39 5.30 -0.16
C HIS A 92 -2.83 5.82 -1.54
N GLN A 93 -3.53 6.96 -1.58
CA GLN A 93 -3.98 7.56 -2.84
C GLN A 93 -2.81 8.05 -3.68
N GLU A 94 -1.78 8.64 -3.06
CA GLU A 94 -0.54 9.04 -3.74
C GLU A 94 0.17 7.85 -4.36
N LEU A 95 0.38 6.76 -3.59
CA LEU A 95 1.01 5.54 -4.09
C LEU A 95 0.23 4.89 -5.25
N MET A 96 -1.10 4.85 -5.14
CA MET A 96 -1.95 4.34 -6.22
C MET A 96 -1.86 5.24 -7.46
N PHE A 97 -1.84 6.56 -7.27
CA PHE A 97 -1.66 7.51 -8.36
C PHE A 97 -0.30 7.31 -9.04
N GLU A 98 0.80 7.35 -8.30
CA GLU A 98 2.17 7.11 -8.78
C GLU A 98 2.27 5.79 -9.56
N ALA A 99 1.78 4.69 -8.99
CA ALA A 99 1.78 3.39 -9.65
C ALA A 99 0.96 3.40 -10.96
N SER A 100 -0.20 4.06 -10.97
CA SER A 100 -1.04 4.17 -12.17
C SER A 100 -0.42 5.07 -13.25
N GLU A 101 0.44 6.02 -12.88
CA GLU A 101 1.29 6.84 -13.77
C GLU A 101 2.58 6.13 -14.18
N ASN A 102 2.70 4.82 -13.90
CA ASN A 102 3.89 4.01 -14.22
C ASN A 102 5.17 4.55 -13.55
N GLN A 103 5.03 5.16 -12.38
CA GLN A 103 6.12 5.63 -11.51
C GLN A 103 6.37 4.69 -10.33
N GLY A 104 5.74 3.51 -10.32
CA GLY A 104 6.05 2.45 -9.36
C GLY A 104 7.41 1.80 -9.64
N CYS A 105 7.95 1.09 -8.65
CA CYS A 105 9.27 0.46 -8.77
C CYS A 105 9.22 -1.01 -9.20
N ASP A 106 8.13 -1.73 -8.94
CA ASP A 106 8.07 -3.18 -9.11
C ASP A 106 8.31 -3.63 -10.56
N ARG A 107 7.65 -3.04 -11.57
CA ARG A 107 7.91 -3.42 -12.98
C ARG A 107 9.28 -2.98 -13.45
N HIS A 108 9.77 -1.83 -12.97
CA HIS A 108 11.10 -1.35 -13.31
C HIS A 108 12.19 -2.31 -12.78
N LEU A 109 12.15 -2.65 -11.49
CA LEU A 109 13.11 -3.55 -10.87
C LEU A 109 13.00 -4.97 -11.45
N PHE A 110 11.79 -5.43 -11.80
CA PHE A 110 11.61 -6.68 -12.55
C PHE A 110 12.27 -6.64 -13.94
N GLY A 111 12.15 -5.53 -14.68
CA GLY A 111 12.83 -5.37 -15.97
C GLY A 111 14.35 -5.47 -15.82
N LEU A 112 14.91 -4.84 -14.79
CA LEU A 112 16.35 -4.91 -14.48
C LEU A 112 16.79 -6.32 -14.11
N SER A 113 16.01 -7.04 -13.29
CA SER A 113 16.34 -8.43 -12.90
C SER A 113 16.32 -9.39 -14.10
N MET A 114 15.38 -9.19 -15.03
CA MET A 114 15.33 -9.95 -16.28
C MET A 114 16.57 -9.69 -17.15
N ILE A 115 17.00 -8.44 -17.31
CA ILE A 115 18.21 -8.10 -18.07
C ILE A 115 19.46 -8.70 -17.41
N ALA A 116 19.57 -8.58 -16.08
CA ALA A 116 20.66 -9.16 -15.30
C ALA A 116 20.76 -10.69 -15.50
N SER A 117 19.61 -11.37 -15.47
CA SER A 117 19.53 -12.81 -15.73
C SER A 117 19.94 -13.18 -17.16
N LEU A 118 19.44 -12.45 -18.16
CA LEU A 118 19.76 -12.70 -19.57
C LEU A 118 21.23 -12.44 -19.93
N THR A 119 21.89 -11.53 -19.20
CA THR A 119 23.31 -11.18 -19.42
C THR A 119 24.27 -12.01 -18.57
N GLY A 120 23.77 -12.94 -17.76
CA GLY A 120 24.58 -13.77 -16.86
C GLY A 120 25.25 -12.96 -15.73
N LYS A 121 24.70 -11.78 -15.39
CA LYS A 121 25.20 -10.90 -14.34
C LYS A 121 24.14 -10.75 -13.25
N PRO A 122 23.96 -11.74 -12.36
CA PRO A 122 22.92 -11.69 -11.33
C PRO A 122 23.14 -10.48 -10.42
N SER A 123 22.05 -9.83 -10.02
CA SER A 123 22.10 -8.68 -9.12
C SER A 123 22.14 -9.16 -7.66
N GLU A 124 23.01 -8.56 -6.84
CA GLU A 124 23.00 -8.77 -5.40
C GLU A 124 21.67 -8.34 -4.77
N LEU A 125 21.01 -7.33 -5.33
CA LEU A 125 19.71 -6.82 -4.88
C LEU A 125 18.64 -7.92 -4.90
N THR A 126 18.62 -8.76 -5.94
CA THR A 126 17.61 -9.82 -6.08
C THR A 126 17.83 -11.01 -5.15
N ASN A 127 19.02 -11.11 -4.55
CA ASN A 127 19.37 -12.14 -3.58
C ASN A 127 19.18 -11.68 -2.13
N ASP A 128 18.92 -10.39 -1.91
CA ASP A 128 18.69 -9.85 -0.57
C ASP A 128 17.44 -10.48 0.05
N PRO A 129 17.47 -10.96 1.31
CA PRO A 129 16.28 -11.50 1.97
C PRO A 129 15.08 -10.54 1.97
N SER A 130 15.32 -9.24 1.95
CA SER A 130 14.30 -8.19 1.90
C SER A 130 13.63 -8.06 0.52
N TRP A 131 14.27 -8.57 -0.54
CA TRP A 131 13.67 -8.67 -1.87
C TRP A 131 12.67 -9.83 -1.96
N ILE A 132 12.98 -10.94 -1.29
CA ILE A 132 12.18 -12.17 -1.30
C ILE A 132 10.96 -12.04 -0.37
N LYS A 133 11.11 -11.27 0.72
CA LYS A 133 10.12 -11.12 1.79
C LYS A 133 8.98 -10.19 1.41
#